data_AF-A0A3D1GE92-F1
#
_entry.id   AF-A0A3D1GE92-F1
#
_cell.length_a   1.000
_cell.length_b   1.000
_cell.length_c   1.000
_cell.angle_alpha   90.00
_cell.angle_beta   90.00
_cell.angle_gamma   90.00
#
_symmetry.space_group_name_H-M   'P 1'
#
loop_
_entity.id
_entity.type
_entity.pdbx_description
1 polymer ?
#
loop_
_entity_poly.entity_id
_entity_poly.type
_entity_poly.pdbx_seq_one_letter_code
_entity_poly.pdbx_strand_id
1 'polypeptide(L)'
;MAGAAVAERLIEEWRGRVRQAPRGKKTEVIKEIAKTSINPATGKPYDRATIYRMIDVTAGQKKCEREAEIPAEYIDLVAREKVEGGKMGVSKRYLTTDDAIENLEQAGLIPEGLLNRSTVDRRLREAGWNEQRGYERHEDHFVNEVHHFDMSRSEYFDSGINKAGEDIIRVDGRRGSWDYKNKEKAERKRLWVAGYIDSYSRAYLVRYFHTTGENIQTGTEALEFFWQREDELHPMVYP
;
A
#
# COMPACT_ATOMS: atom_id res chain seq x y z
N MET A 1 8.33 8.66 53.19
CA MET A 1 7.12 7.82 53.08
C MET A 1 5.80 8.59 53.22
N ALA A 2 5.71 9.69 53.98
CA ALA A 2 4.47 10.45 54.12
C ALA A 2 3.96 11.15 52.82
N GLY A 3 4.86 11.58 51.93
CA GLY A 3 4.47 12.32 50.72
C GLY A 3 3.76 11.48 49.64
N ALA A 4 4.04 10.18 49.54
CA ALA A 4 3.39 9.30 48.57
C ALA A 4 1.92 9.03 48.92
N ALA A 5 1.64 8.76 50.21
CA ALA A 5 0.28 8.53 50.69
C ALA A 5 -0.62 9.79 50.55
N VAL A 6 -0.04 10.98 50.69
CA VAL A 6 -0.76 12.25 50.47
C VAL A 6 -1.07 12.45 48.98
N ALA A 7 -0.13 12.12 48.10
CA ALA A 7 -0.34 12.22 46.65
C ALA A 7 -1.40 11.24 46.15
N GLU A 8 -1.42 10.00 46.64
CA GLU A 8 -2.46 9.01 46.28
C GLU A 8 -3.86 9.44 46.73
N ARG A 9 -3.99 9.97 47.95
CA ARG A 9 -5.27 10.47 48.47
C ARG A 9 -5.81 11.63 47.62
N LEU A 10 -4.92 12.53 47.19
CA LEU A 10 -5.26 13.67 46.33
C LEU A 10 -5.73 13.21 44.95
N ILE A 11 -5.06 12.22 44.36
CA ILE A 11 -5.44 11.63 43.07
C ILE A 11 -6.81 10.95 43.17
N GLU A 12 -7.08 10.23 44.26
CA GLU A 12 -8.37 9.56 44.47
C GLU A 12 -9.53 10.56 44.66
N GLU A 13 -9.28 11.68 45.34
CA GLU A 13 -10.24 12.79 45.44
C GLU A 13 -10.56 13.37 44.05
N TRP A 14 -9.54 13.62 43.23
CA TRP A 14 -9.72 14.11 41.86
C TRP A 14 -10.51 13.12 41.00
N ARG A 15 -10.22 11.82 41.12
CA ARG A 15 -10.99 10.75 40.46
C ARG A 15 -12.45 10.79 40.87
N GLY A 16 -12.74 10.92 42.17
CA GLY A 16 -14.10 11.05 42.71
C GLY A 16 -14.86 12.22 42.09
N ARG A 17 -14.25 13.42 42.10
CA ARG A 17 -14.84 14.64 41.52
C ARG A 17 -15.13 14.50 40.03
N VAL A 18 -14.21 13.91 39.26
CA VAL A 18 -14.39 13.72 37.81
C VAL A 18 -15.44 12.64 37.49
N ARG A 19 -15.58 11.61 38.32
CA ARG A 19 -16.62 10.57 38.15
C ARG A 19 -18.02 11.09 38.46
N GLN A 20 -18.16 11.96 39.45
CA GLN A 20 -19.44 12.57 39.84
C GLN A 20 -19.89 13.70 38.90
N ALA A 21 -19.00 14.19 38.04
CA ALA A 21 -19.31 15.26 37.11
C ALA A 21 -20.39 14.85 36.09
N PRO A 22 -21.41 15.71 35.82
CA PRO A 22 -22.40 15.48 34.78
C PRO A 22 -21.78 15.21 33.40
N ARG A 23 -22.53 14.51 32.53
CA ARG A 23 -22.10 14.20 31.16
C ARG A 23 -21.73 15.51 30.43
N GLY A 24 -20.55 15.54 29.81
CA GLY A 24 -20.02 16.72 29.10
C GLY A 24 -19.25 17.73 29.98
N LYS A 25 -19.35 17.63 31.32
CA LYS A 25 -18.73 18.60 32.25
C LYS A 25 -17.38 18.16 32.83
N LYS A 26 -16.93 16.95 32.54
CA LYS A 26 -15.64 16.41 33.02
C LYS A 26 -14.44 17.29 32.66
N THR A 27 -14.44 17.88 31.47
CA THR A 27 -13.38 18.79 31.02
C THR A 27 -13.31 20.07 31.83
N GLU A 28 -14.46 20.60 32.30
CA GLU A 28 -14.51 21.79 33.15
C GLU A 28 -13.98 21.50 34.55
N VAL A 29 -14.36 20.36 35.13
CA VAL A 29 -13.85 19.90 36.44
C VAL A 29 -12.33 19.71 36.40
N ILE A 30 -11.80 19.14 35.32
CA ILE A 30 -10.33 18.98 35.17
C ILE A 30 -9.63 20.32 34.99
N LYS A 31 -10.24 21.30 34.30
CA LYS A 31 -9.70 22.67 34.22
C LYS A 31 -9.63 23.33 35.60
N GLU A 32 -10.61 23.11 36.46
CA GLU A 32 -10.65 23.65 37.82
C GLU A 32 -9.58 23.01 38.72
N ILE A 33 -9.44 21.68 38.65
CA ILE A 33 -8.40 20.94 39.38
C ILE A 33 -7.02 21.39 38.91
N ALA A 34 -6.79 21.55 37.61
CA ALA A 34 -5.52 22.02 37.05
C ALA A 34 -5.11 23.41 37.55
N LYS A 35 -6.08 24.30 37.82
CA LYS A 35 -5.80 25.64 38.36
C LYS A 35 -5.43 25.62 39.85
N THR A 36 -6.05 24.74 40.61
CA THR A 36 -5.96 24.73 42.09
C THR A 36 -4.85 23.81 42.61
N SER A 37 -4.45 22.81 41.84
CA SER A 37 -3.43 21.84 42.22
C SER A 37 -2.02 22.28 41.80
N ILE A 38 -1.09 22.31 42.75
CA ILE A 38 0.32 22.67 42.53
C ILE A 38 1.17 21.41 42.46
N ASN A 39 2.01 21.32 41.44
CA ASN A 39 2.99 20.27 41.28
C ASN A 39 4.17 20.50 42.25
N PRO A 40 4.42 19.60 43.21
CA PRO A 40 5.47 19.79 44.21
C PRO A 40 6.89 19.73 43.62
N ALA A 41 7.08 19.14 42.44
CA ALA A 41 8.38 19.08 41.78
C ALA A 41 8.74 20.39 41.05
N THR A 42 7.75 21.15 40.58
CA THR A 42 7.97 22.35 39.76
C THR A 42 7.48 23.64 40.40
N GLY A 43 6.71 23.55 41.49
CA GLY A 43 6.06 24.69 42.15
C GLY A 43 4.97 25.36 41.30
N LYS A 44 4.59 24.77 40.15
CA LYS A 44 3.62 25.32 39.21
C LYS A 44 2.34 24.48 39.18
N PRO A 45 1.19 25.03 38.73
CA PRO A 45 -0.02 24.24 38.59
C PRO A 45 0.17 23.04 37.65
N TYR A 46 -0.54 21.93 37.92
CA TYR A 46 -0.50 20.77 37.04
C TYR A 46 -1.12 21.09 35.67
N ASP A 47 -0.48 20.65 34.59
CA ASP A 47 -1.11 20.66 33.28
C ASP A 47 -2.27 19.65 33.22
N ARG A 48 -3.30 19.96 32.42
CA ARG A 48 -4.48 19.12 32.23
C ARG A 48 -4.12 17.71 31.79
N ALA A 49 -3.17 17.56 30.86
CA ALA A 49 -2.77 16.26 30.36
C ALA A 49 -2.07 15.42 31.45
N THR A 50 -1.39 16.07 32.40
CA THR A 50 -0.79 15.40 33.55
C THR A 50 -1.85 14.90 34.51
N ILE A 51 -2.87 15.72 34.80
CA ILE A 51 -4.00 15.28 35.63
C ILE A 51 -4.68 14.09 34.97
N TYR A 52 -5.06 14.16 33.69
CA TYR A 52 -5.69 13.04 32.96
C TYR A 52 -4.92 11.72 33.08
N ARG A 53 -3.58 11.77 33.01
CA ARG A 53 -2.70 10.60 33.19
C ARG A 53 -2.69 10.08 34.63
N MET A 54 -2.74 10.96 35.63
CA MET A 54 -2.77 10.58 37.06
C MET A 54 -4.12 9.96 37.46
N ILE A 55 -5.22 10.55 37.01
CA ILE A 55 -6.57 10.07 37.35
C ILE A 55 -7.02 8.88 36.50
N ASP A 56 -6.29 8.59 35.42
CA ASP A 56 -6.55 7.49 34.48
C ASP A 56 -8.03 7.37 34.08
N VAL A 57 -8.61 8.47 33.59
CA VAL A 57 -10.00 8.49 33.09
C VAL A 57 -10.14 7.64 31.81
N THR A 58 -9.03 7.25 31.20
CA THR A 58 -8.95 6.37 30.03
C THR A 58 -8.94 4.89 30.39
N ALA A 59 -8.44 4.48 31.57
CA ALA A 59 -8.61 3.11 32.10
C ALA A 59 -10.08 2.88 32.46
N GLY A 60 -10.85 2.47 31.46
CA GLY A 60 -12.29 2.34 31.58
C GLY A 60 -13.08 3.02 30.48
N GLN A 61 -12.46 3.39 29.34
CA GLN A 61 -13.21 3.31 28.09
C GLN A 61 -13.61 1.84 27.89
N LYS A 62 -14.69 1.41 28.56
CA LYS A 62 -15.49 0.30 28.08
C LYS A 62 -15.73 0.64 26.62
N LYS A 63 -15.24 -0.19 25.70
CA LYS A 63 -15.79 -0.23 24.35
C LYS A 63 -17.29 -0.31 24.56
N CYS A 64 -18.01 0.80 24.40
CA CYS A 64 -19.44 0.72 24.25
C CYS A 64 -19.60 -0.07 22.96
N GLU A 65 -20.03 -1.33 23.09
CA GLU A 65 -20.61 -2.08 22.00
C GLU A 65 -21.83 -1.27 21.57
N ARG A 66 -21.60 -0.35 20.64
CA ARG A 66 -22.67 0.35 19.95
C ARG A 66 -23.18 -0.64 18.93
N GLU A 67 -24.48 -0.88 18.94
CA GLU A 67 -25.13 -1.51 17.81
C GLU A 67 -24.77 -0.71 16.56
N ALA A 68 -24.32 -1.43 15.53
CA ALA A 68 -23.92 -0.79 14.29
C ALA A 68 -25.17 -0.18 13.64
N GLU A 69 -25.20 1.14 13.53
CA GLU A 69 -26.27 1.90 12.89
C GLU A 69 -26.51 1.48 11.43
N ILE A 70 -25.48 0.92 10.79
CA ILE A 70 -25.52 0.41 9.42
C ILE A 70 -25.45 -1.12 9.46
N PRO A 71 -26.36 -1.84 8.77
CA PRO A 71 -26.27 -3.28 8.57
C PRO A 71 -24.92 -3.71 7.97
N ALA A 72 -24.37 -4.83 8.44
CA ALA A 72 -23.10 -5.36 7.91
C ALA A 72 -23.23 -5.74 6.42
N GLU A 73 -24.41 -6.21 6.01
CA GLU A 73 -24.72 -6.62 4.63
C GLU A 73 -24.42 -5.53 3.59
N TYR A 74 -24.70 -4.27 3.91
CA TYR A 74 -24.41 -3.15 3.01
C TYR A 74 -22.91 -2.88 2.89
N ILE A 75 -22.15 -3.11 3.96
CA ILE A 75 -20.68 -2.99 3.91
C ILE A 75 -20.10 -4.10 3.03
N ASP A 76 -20.63 -5.33 3.13
CA ASP A 76 -20.20 -6.47 2.32
C ASP A 76 -20.56 -6.29 0.84
N LEU A 77 -21.69 -5.67 0.54
CA LEU A 77 -22.08 -5.30 -0.84
C LEU A 77 -21.09 -4.30 -1.44
N VAL A 78 -20.75 -3.23 -0.71
CA VAL A 78 -19.72 -2.27 -1.17
C VAL A 78 -18.38 -2.97 -1.39
N ALA A 79 -17.99 -3.88 -0.50
CA ALA A 79 -16.76 -4.62 -0.62
C ALA A 79 -16.72 -5.49 -1.90
N ARG A 80 -17.83 -6.17 -2.20
CA ARG A 80 -17.99 -7.00 -3.40
C ARG A 80 -17.93 -6.17 -4.68
N GLU A 81 -18.66 -5.06 -4.73
CA GLU A 81 -18.68 -4.14 -5.87
C GLU A 81 -17.25 -3.64 -6.19
N LYS A 82 -16.47 -3.28 -5.16
CA LYS A 82 -15.07 -2.86 -5.34
C LYS A 82 -14.18 -3.94 -5.93
N VAL A 83 -14.36 -5.21 -5.56
CA VAL A 83 -13.59 -6.34 -6.11
C VAL A 83 -14.02 -6.66 -7.53
N GLU A 84 -15.31 -6.63 -7.82
CA GLU A 84 -15.83 -6.89 -9.16
C GLU A 84 -15.43 -5.77 -10.14
N GLY A 85 -15.53 -4.51 -9.73
CA GLY A 85 -15.02 -3.38 -10.50
C GLY A 85 -13.51 -3.48 -10.80
N GLY A 86 -12.72 -3.98 -9.85
CA GLY A 86 -11.29 -4.25 -10.05
C GLY A 86 -10.98 -5.37 -11.06
N LYS A 87 -11.91 -6.30 -11.29
CA LYS A 87 -11.75 -7.40 -12.26
C LYS A 87 -12.10 -6.99 -13.69
N MET A 88 -12.91 -5.95 -13.89
CA MET A 88 -13.42 -5.52 -15.20
C MET A 88 -12.44 -4.70 -16.07
N GLY A 89 -11.14 -4.69 -15.74
CA GLY A 89 -10.08 -4.32 -16.69
C GLY A 89 -9.71 -2.83 -16.74
N VAL A 90 -10.21 -1.98 -15.84
CA VAL A 90 -9.81 -0.56 -15.76
C VAL A 90 -8.59 -0.40 -14.85
N SER A 91 -7.43 -0.87 -15.30
CA SER A 91 -6.15 -0.80 -14.57
C SER A 91 -6.18 -1.49 -13.20
N LYS A 92 -5.01 -1.74 -12.59
CA LYS A 92 -4.88 -2.47 -11.32
C LYS A 92 -5.44 -1.72 -10.08
N ARG A 93 -6.35 -0.76 -10.26
CA ARG A 93 -6.90 0.07 -9.19
C ARG A 93 -8.33 -0.38 -8.88
N TYR A 94 -8.57 -0.76 -7.63
CA TYR A 94 -9.90 -0.98 -7.11
C TYR A 94 -10.78 0.27 -7.32
N LEU A 95 -12.08 0.05 -7.49
CA LEU A 95 -13.07 1.12 -7.50
C LEU A 95 -12.96 1.93 -6.19
N THR A 96 -13.17 3.24 -6.25
CA THR A 96 -13.16 4.04 -5.00
C THR A 96 -14.39 3.68 -4.14
N THR A 97 -14.32 3.96 -2.84
CA THR A 97 -15.48 3.70 -1.96
C THR A 97 -16.68 4.57 -2.32
N ASP A 98 -16.45 5.80 -2.79
CA ASP A 98 -17.51 6.71 -3.23
C ASP A 98 -18.21 6.16 -4.49
N ASP A 99 -17.44 5.78 -5.51
CA ASP A 99 -17.99 5.21 -6.75
C ASP A 99 -18.78 3.92 -6.48
N ALA A 100 -18.33 3.11 -5.51
CA ALA A 100 -18.99 1.84 -5.19
C ALA A 100 -20.33 2.07 -4.48
N ILE A 101 -20.41 3.09 -3.62
CA ILE A 101 -21.66 3.51 -2.99
C ILE A 101 -22.61 4.05 -4.06
N GLU A 102 -22.12 4.94 -4.94
CA GLU A 102 -22.94 5.53 -6.00
C GLU A 102 -23.52 4.47 -6.94
N ASN A 103 -22.72 3.49 -7.39
CA ASN A 103 -23.20 2.38 -8.22
C ASN A 103 -24.31 1.57 -7.53
N LEU A 104 -24.14 1.27 -6.25
CA LEU A 104 -25.09 0.47 -5.48
C LEU A 104 -26.39 1.24 -5.19
N GLU A 105 -26.30 2.56 -4.97
CA GLU A 105 -27.47 3.45 -4.83
C GLU A 105 -28.23 3.53 -6.16
N GLN A 106 -27.54 3.75 -7.27
CA GLN A 106 -28.14 3.78 -8.61
C GLN A 106 -28.79 2.45 -9.00
N ALA A 107 -28.22 1.33 -8.57
CA ALA A 107 -28.78 -0.01 -8.77
C ALA A 107 -29.97 -0.31 -7.83
N GLY A 108 -30.26 0.56 -6.86
CA GLY A 108 -31.31 0.36 -5.86
C GLY A 108 -31.02 -0.76 -4.86
N LEU A 109 -29.75 -1.17 -4.73
CA LEU A 109 -29.32 -2.24 -3.82
C LEU A 109 -29.05 -1.73 -2.40
N ILE A 110 -28.80 -0.42 -2.26
CA ILE A 110 -28.70 0.27 -0.97
C ILE A 110 -29.55 1.56 -1.00
N PRO A 111 -30.13 2.00 0.12
CA PRO A 111 -30.84 3.27 0.19
C PRO A 111 -29.90 4.46 0.01
N GLU A 112 -30.34 5.46 -0.77
CA GLU A 112 -29.58 6.68 -1.05
C GLU A 112 -29.25 7.46 0.24
N GLY A 113 -27.99 7.84 0.39
CA GLY A 113 -27.51 8.64 1.51
C GLY A 113 -27.39 7.89 2.84
N LEU A 114 -27.67 6.58 2.88
CA LEU A 114 -27.51 5.76 4.08
C LEU A 114 -26.04 5.57 4.44
N LEU A 115 -25.19 5.34 3.44
CA LEU A 115 -23.78 5.03 3.64
C LEU A 115 -22.91 6.28 3.53
N ASN A 116 -22.16 6.58 4.60
CA ASN A 116 -21.08 7.56 4.53
C ASN A 116 -19.74 6.85 4.26
N ARG A 117 -19.02 7.30 3.24
CA ARG A 117 -17.67 6.83 2.87
C ARG A 117 -16.74 6.60 4.06
N SER A 118 -16.63 7.56 4.98
CA SER A 118 -15.74 7.47 6.14
C SER A 118 -16.10 6.31 7.08
N THR A 119 -17.39 6.03 7.22
CA THR A 119 -17.89 4.91 8.03
C THR A 119 -17.64 3.59 7.33
N VAL A 120 -17.89 3.52 6.02
CA VAL A 120 -17.61 2.33 5.21
C VAL A 120 -16.12 2.00 5.22
N ASP A 121 -15.23 2.97 4.96
CA ASP A 121 -13.77 2.77 4.97
C ASP A 121 -13.24 2.31 6.33
N ARG A 122 -13.82 2.81 7.43
CA ARG A 122 -13.49 2.32 8.78
C ARG A 122 -13.90 0.86 8.95
N ARG A 123 -15.13 0.50 8.58
CA ARG A 123 -15.63 -0.87 8.75
C ARG A 123 -14.96 -1.88 7.83
N LEU A 124 -14.61 -1.48 6.60
CA LEU A 124 -13.80 -2.29 5.70
C LEU A 124 -12.41 -2.57 6.28
N ARG A 125 -11.78 -1.58 6.92
CA ARG A 125 -10.51 -1.79 7.64
C ARG A 125 -10.66 -2.72 8.84
N GLU A 126 -11.71 -2.55 9.65
CA GLU A 126 -12.02 -3.44 10.77
C GLU A 126 -12.26 -4.89 10.32
N ALA A 127 -12.79 -5.07 9.10
CA ALA A 127 -12.99 -6.37 8.46
C ALA A 127 -11.76 -6.90 7.69
N GLY A 128 -10.62 -6.19 7.69
CA GLY A 128 -9.36 -6.64 7.06
C GLY A 128 -9.24 -6.39 5.55
N TRP A 129 -10.20 -5.73 4.91
CA TRP A 129 -10.20 -5.51 3.45
C TRP A 129 -9.09 -4.57 2.95
N ASN A 130 -8.56 -3.73 3.83
CA ASN A 130 -7.50 -2.77 3.53
C ASN A 130 -6.32 -2.92 4.49
N GLU A 131 -6.03 -4.16 4.92
CA GLU A 131 -4.85 -4.41 5.72
C GLU A 131 -3.61 -4.04 4.90
N GLN A 132 -2.94 -2.96 5.30
CA GLN A 132 -1.70 -2.55 4.64
C GLN A 132 -0.66 -3.61 4.96
N ARG A 133 -0.31 -4.43 3.97
CA ARG A 133 0.87 -5.26 4.07
C ARG A 133 2.07 -4.33 4.21
N GLY A 134 2.77 -4.44 5.33
CA GLY A 134 4.10 -3.84 5.47
C GLY A 134 5.00 -4.49 4.44
N TYR A 135 5.55 -3.69 3.53
CA TYR A 135 6.61 -4.13 2.64
C TYR A 135 7.92 -3.62 3.25
N GLU A 136 8.74 -4.55 3.72
CA GLU A 136 10.12 -4.22 4.07
C GLU A 136 10.93 -4.26 2.79
N ARG A 137 11.62 -3.13 2.51
CA ARG A 137 12.61 -3.09 1.43
C ARG A 137 13.94 -3.51 2.04
N HIS A 138 14.40 -4.69 1.67
CA HIS A 138 15.76 -5.11 1.96
C HIS A 138 16.70 -4.40 0.97
N GLU A 139 17.72 -3.73 1.50
CA GLU A 139 18.83 -3.22 0.72
C GLU A 139 20.02 -4.15 0.93
N ASP A 140 20.70 -4.49 -0.16
CA ASP A 140 21.91 -5.30 -0.12
C ASP A 140 23.07 -4.51 0.49
N HIS A 141 24.14 -5.18 0.88
CA HIS A 141 25.26 -4.62 1.60
C HIS A 141 26.32 -4.04 0.65
N PHE A 142 26.50 -4.61 -0.55
CA PHE A 142 27.49 -4.17 -1.52
C PHE A 142 27.11 -4.48 -2.98
N VAL A 143 27.79 -3.81 -3.92
CA VAL A 143 27.64 -4.02 -5.38
C VAL A 143 27.92 -5.48 -5.73
N ASN A 144 27.14 -6.05 -6.63
CA ASN A 144 27.24 -7.44 -7.09
C ASN A 144 26.87 -8.53 -6.05
N GLU A 145 26.19 -8.19 -4.96
CA GLU A 145 25.68 -9.18 -4.01
C GLU A 145 24.42 -9.90 -4.54
N VAL A 146 23.46 -9.14 -5.06
CA VAL A 146 22.20 -9.66 -5.62
C VAL A 146 21.88 -8.96 -6.93
N HIS A 147 21.58 -9.77 -7.94
CA HIS A 147 21.16 -9.30 -9.25
C HIS A 147 19.74 -9.76 -9.57
N HIS A 148 18.98 -8.87 -10.17
CA HIS A 148 17.67 -9.16 -10.73
C HIS A 148 17.80 -9.27 -12.25
N PHE A 149 17.49 -10.45 -12.76
CA PHE A 149 17.41 -10.71 -14.18
C PHE A 149 15.95 -10.92 -14.55
N ASP A 150 15.51 -10.25 -15.62
CA ASP A 150 14.19 -10.47 -16.19
C ASP A 150 14.26 -10.42 -17.72
N MET A 151 13.44 -11.24 -18.36
CA MET A 151 13.25 -11.20 -19.80
C MET A 151 11.80 -10.90 -20.09
N SER A 152 11.58 -9.88 -20.90
CA SER A 152 10.24 -9.46 -21.27
C SER A 152 10.15 -9.27 -22.77
N ARG A 153 9.01 -9.65 -23.33
CA ARG A 153 8.70 -9.37 -24.73
C ARG A 153 8.52 -7.86 -24.92
N SER A 154 9.05 -7.32 -26.01
CA SER A 154 8.75 -5.93 -26.38
C SER A 154 7.26 -5.75 -26.64
N GLU A 155 6.68 -4.68 -26.08
CA GLU A 155 5.31 -4.27 -26.38
C GLU A 155 5.21 -3.48 -27.70
N TYR A 156 6.30 -2.81 -28.09
CA TYR A 156 6.30 -1.83 -29.19
C TYR A 156 7.05 -2.27 -30.43
N PHE A 157 7.88 -3.30 -30.32
CA PHE A 157 8.69 -3.77 -31.44
C PHE A 157 8.38 -5.22 -31.72
N ASP A 158 7.98 -5.50 -32.96
CA ASP A 158 7.86 -6.85 -33.49
C ASP A 158 8.95 -7.09 -34.53
N SER A 159 9.23 -8.35 -34.81
CA SER A 159 10.16 -8.76 -35.85
C SER A 159 9.44 -9.60 -36.89
N GLY A 160 9.87 -9.47 -38.14
CA GLY A 160 9.36 -10.29 -39.22
C GLY A 160 10.29 -10.26 -40.42
N ILE A 161 9.96 -11.07 -41.42
CA ILE A 161 10.77 -11.18 -42.63
C ILE A 161 10.17 -10.28 -43.73
N ASN A 162 11.01 -9.54 -44.44
CA ASN A 162 10.58 -8.73 -45.58
C ASN A 162 10.41 -9.61 -46.85
N LYS A 163 9.99 -9.02 -47.98
CA LYS A 163 9.80 -9.78 -49.24
C LYS A 163 11.10 -10.36 -49.80
N ALA A 164 12.25 -9.82 -49.41
CA ALA A 164 13.57 -10.28 -49.82
C ALA A 164 14.13 -11.40 -48.92
N GLY A 165 13.42 -11.79 -47.85
CA GLY A 165 13.89 -12.80 -46.92
C GLY A 165 14.75 -12.26 -45.77
N GLU A 166 14.86 -10.94 -45.62
CA GLU A 166 15.66 -10.30 -44.57
C GLU A 166 14.83 -10.07 -43.30
N ASP A 167 15.46 -10.25 -42.14
CA ASP A 167 14.87 -9.92 -40.85
C ASP A 167 14.75 -8.40 -40.68
N ILE A 168 13.54 -7.92 -40.38
CA ILE A 168 13.25 -6.52 -40.12
C ILE A 168 12.57 -6.33 -38.77
N ILE A 169 13.01 -5.32 -38.02
CA ILE A 169 12.35 -4.83 -36.82
C ILE A 169 11.27 -3.83 -37.24
N ARG A 170 10.06 -3.99 -36.70
CA ARG A 170 8.90 -3.15 -36.99
C ARG A 170 8.45 -2.49 -35.70
N VAL A 171 8.14 -1.20 -35.80
CA VAL A 171 7.47 -0.47 -34.71
C VAL A 171 5.98 -0.84 -34.75
N ASP A 172 5.53 -1.64 -33.80
CA ASP A 172 4.12 -1.91 -33.59
C ASP A 172 3.52 -0.78 -32.74
N GLY A 173 2.90 0.18 -33.42
CA GLY A 173 2.26 1.32 -32.78
C GLY A 173 0.84 1.04 -32.25
N ARG A 174 0.27 -0.16 -32.41
CA ARG A 174 -1.13 -0.42 -32.04
C ARG A 174 -1.36 -1.83 -31.50
N ARG A 175 -1.69 -1.91 -30.21
CA ARG A 175 -2.38 -3.06 -29.61
C ARG A 175 -3.59 -3.44 -30.47
N GLY A 176 -3.48 -4.55 -31.20
CA GLY A 176 -4.62 -5.28 -31.76
C GLY A 176 -5.25 -4.71 -33.03
N SER A 177 -4.66 -4.99 -34.19
CA SER A 177 -5.40 -5.42 -35.40
C SER A 177 -4.44 -5.79 -36.52
N TRP A 178 -3.91 -7.01 -36.49
CA TRP A 178 -3.26 -7.57 -37.67
C TRP A 178 -4.02 -8.80 -38.15
N ASP A 179 -4.95 -8.53 -39.07
CA ASP A 179 -5.45 -9.51 -40.04
C ASP A 179 -4.30 -9.90 -40.96
N TYR A 180 -3.57 -10.96 -40.64
CA TYR A 180 -2.69 -11.62 -41.61
C TYR A 180 -2.91 -13.12 -41.59
N LYS A 181 -3.58 -13.60 -42.64
CA LYS A 181 -3.86 -15.01 -42.98
C LYS A 181 -2.60 -15.86 -43.24
N ASN A 182 -1.39 -15.35 -43.00
CA ASN A 182 -0.11 -16.06 -43.22
C ASN A 182 0.54 -16.51 -41.90
N LYS A 183 -0.26 -17.02 -40.95
CA LYS A 183 0.22 -17.55 -39.66
C LYS A 183 1.03 -18.85 -39.76
N GLU A 184 1.13 -19.47 -40.94
CA GLU A 184 1.64 -20.84 -41.11
C GLU A 184 3.12 -20.96 -41.52
N LYS A 185 3.82 -19.89 -41.91
CA LYS A 185 5.19 -20.03 -42.47
C LYS A 185 6.29 -19.15 -41.89
N ALA A 186 5.98 -18.18 -41.02
CA ALA A 186 7.02 -17.42 -40.34
C ALA A 186 7.29 -18.08 -38.98
N GLU A 187 8.52 -18.57 -38.77
CA GLU A 187 9.04 -18.79 -37.42
C GLU A 187 8.72 -17.52 -36.63
N ARG A 188 7.90 -17.62 -35.58
CA ARG A 188 7.38 -16.47 -34.83
C ARG A 188 8.46 -15.85 -33.95
N LYS A 189 9.58 -15.44 -34.55
CA LYS A 189 10.62 -14.68 -33.87
C LYS A 189 10.04 -13.34 -33.45
N ARG A 190 10.39 -12.91 -32.25
CA ARG A 190 9.97 -11.67 -31.60
C ARG A 190 11.21 -10.96 -31.07
N LEU A 191 11.05 -9.66 -30.82
CA LEU A 191 12.04 -8.90 -30.07
C LEU A 191 11.79 -9.08 -28.56
N TRP A 192 12.79 -9.63 -27.89
CA TRP A 192 12.85 -9.80 -26.44
C TRP A 192 13.87 -8.84 -25.85
N VAL A 193 13.58 -8.37 -24.65
CA VAL A 193 14.43 -7.46 -23.89
C VAL A 193 14.85 -8.19 -22.63
N ALA A 194 16.15 -8.47 -22.50
CA ALA A 194 16.74 -8.96 -21.26
C ALA A 194 17.22 -7.74 -20.45
N GLY A 195 16.70 -7.60 -19.24
CA GLY A 195 17.11 -6.62 -18.25
C GLY A 195 17.94 -7.27 -17.15
N TYR A 196 18.94 -6.56 -16.67
CA TYR A 196 19.78 -6.96 -15.55
C TYR A 196 19.99 -5.78 -14.62
N ILE A 197 19.67 -5.95 -13.34
CA ILE A 197 19.73 -4.89 -12.33
C ILE A 197 20.57 -5.37 -11.16
N ASP A 198 21.55 -4.57 -10.76
CA ASP A 198 22.18 -4.71 -9.45
C ASP A 198 21.29 -4.15 -8.37
N SER A 199 21.04 -4.92 -7.32
CA SER A 199 20.14 -4.45 -6.27
C SER A 199 20.80 -3.41 -5.34
N TYR A 200 22.12 -3.36 -5.22
CA TYR A 200 22.80 -2.31 -4.45
C TYR A 200 22.91 -0.99 -5.23
N SER A 201 23.69 -0.99 -6.31
CA SER A 201 24.00 0.22 -7.10
C SER A 201 22.84 0.70 -7.96
N ARG A 202 21.83 -0.15 -8.19
CA ARG A 202 20.71 0.09 -9.12
C ARG A 202 21.17 0.30 -10.57
N ALA A 203 22.41 -0.06 -10.89
CA ALA A 203 22.89 -0.07 -12.26
C ALA A 203 22.05 -1.04 -13.10
N TYR A 204 21.62 -0.58 -14.27
CA TYR A 204 20.68 -1.28 -15.13
C TYR A 204 21.28 -1.52 -16.50
N LEU A 205 21.28 -2.78 -16.94
CA LEU A 205 21.73 -3.19 -18.25
C LEU A 205 20.58 -3.82 -19.03
N VAL A 206 20.65 -3.60 -20.34
CA VAL A 206 19.65 -4.13 -21.27
C VAL A 206 20.34 -4.71 -22.48
N ARG A 207 19.84 -5.85 -22.95
CA ARG A 207 20.18 -6.40 -24.26
C ARG A 207 18.93 -6.90 -24.98
N TYR A 208 18.89 -6.64 -26.29
CA TYR A 208 17.82 -7.10 -27.16
C TYR A 208 18.18 -8.45 -27.79
N PHE A 209 17.18 -9.31 -27.92
CA PHE A 209 17.30 -10.63 -28.53
C PHE A 209 16.20 -10.86 -29.55
N HIS A 210 16.58 -11.46 -30.68
CA HIS A 210 15.65 -11.85 -31.74
C HIS A 210 15.44 -13.36 -31.69
N THR A 211 14.40 -13.80 -30.98
CA THR A 211 14.14 -15.22 -30.70
C THR A 211 12.65 -15.54 -30.70
N THR A 212 12.30 -16.81 -30.90
CA THR A 212 10.90 -17.28 -30.90
C THR A 212 10.24 -17.25 -29.53
N GLY A 213 11.04 -17.22 -28.46
CA GLY A 213 10.57 -17.23 -27.08
C GLY A 213 11.71 -17.10 -26.08
N GLU A 214 11.36 -17.00 -24.80
CA GLU A 214 12.29 -17.21 -23.70
C GLU A 214 12.84 -18.64 -23.79
N ASN A 215 14.15 -18.75 -23.92
CA ASN A 215 14.84 -20.03 -23.92
C ASN A 215 16.17 -19.91 -23.17
N ILE A 216 16.67 -21.06 -22.74
CA ILE A 216 17.88 -21.16 -21.90
C ILE A 216 19.10 -20.57 -22.61
N GLN A 217 19.21 -20.78 -23.92
CA GLN A 217 20.34 -20.27 -24.70
C GLN A 217 20.36 -18.73 -24.67
N THR A 218 19.23 -18.09 -24.98
CA THR A 218 19.11 -16.62 -24.96
C THR A 218 19.35 -16.06 -23.55
N GLY A 219 18.86 -16.73 -22.50
CA GLY A 219 19.15 -16.34 -21.13
C GLY A 219 20.64 -16.44 -20.78
N THR A 220 21.30 -17.52 -21.20
CA THR A 220 22.74 -17.73 -20.95
C THR A 220 23.58 -16.71 -21.70
N GLU A 221 23.27 -16.45 -22.98
CA GLU A 221 23.94 -15.42 -23.80
C GLU A 221 23.74 -14.00 -23.22
N ALA A 222 22.59 -13.73 -22.59
CA ALA A 222 22.34 -12.47 -21.90
C ALA A 222 23.23 -12.33 -20.66
N LEU A 223 23.26 -13.35 -19.82
CA LEU A 223 24.08 -13.38 -18.61
C LEU A 223 25.58 -13.29 -18.94
N GLU A 224 26.04 -14.04 -19.93
CA GLU A 224 27.41 -13.97 -20.42
C GLU A 224 27.77 -12.56 -20.85
N PHE A 225 26.90 -11.91 -21.62
CA PHE A 225 27.11 -10.52 -22.00
C PHE A 225 27.10 -9.55 -20.83
N PHE A 226 26.31 -9.78 -19.78
CA PHE A 226 26.32 -8.88 -18.62
C PHE A 226 27.57 -9.04 -17.78
N TRP A 227 28.13 -10.25 -17.68
CA TRP A 227 29.31 -10.55 -16.86
C TRP A 227 30.65 -10.42 -17.56
N GLN A 228 30.74 -10.67 -18.87
CA GLN A 228 32.02 -10.71 -19.60
C GLN A 228 32.31 -9.43 -20.39
N ARG A 229 31.82 -8.26 -19.94
CA ARG A 229 32.07 -7.01 -20.66
C ARG A 229 33.50 -6.54 -20.42
N GLU A 230 34.23 -6.30 -21.51
CA GLU A 230 35.62 -5.81 -21.49
C GLU A 230 35.75 -4.32 -21.09
N ASP A 231 34.65 -3.59 -20.91
CA ASP A 231 34.68 -2.15 -20.65
C ASP A 231 34.85 -1.85 -19.14
N GLU A 232 36.04 -1.39 -18.76
CA GLU A 232 36.41 -1.03 -17.38
C GLU A 232 35.63 0.18 -16.81
N LEU A 233 34.93 0.94 -17.67
CA LEU A 233 34.08 2.07 -17.24
C LEU A 233 32.69 1.64 -16.78
N HIS A 234 32.44 0.33 -16.74
CA HIS A 234 31.12 -0.20 -16.46
C HIS A 234 30.79 -0.12 -14.96
N PRO A 235 29.63 0.41 -14.56
CA PRO A 235 29.26 0.62 -13.15
C PRO A 235 29.11 -0.67 -12.32
N MET A 236 29.32 -1.82 -12.94
CA MET A 236 29.24 -3.17 -12.33
C MET A 236 30.61 -3.82 -12.13
N VAL A 237 31.68 -3.23 -12.67
CA VAL A 237 33.04 -3.71 -12.41
C VAL A 237 33.45 -3.13 -11.06
N TYR A 238 33.49 -3.99 -10.04
CA TYR A 238 34.14 -3.64 -8.79
C TYR A 238 35.66 -3.67 -9.04
N PRO A 239 36.41 -2.57 -8.81
CA PRO A 239 37.86 -2.56 -8.98
C PRO A 239 38.58 -3.51 -8.00
#